data_AF-A0AAF0ECF0-F1
#
_entry.id   AF-A0AAF0ECF0-F1
#
_cell.length_a   1.000
_cell.length_b   1.000
_cell.length_c   1.000
_cell.angle_alpha   90.00
_cell.angle_beta   90.00
_cell.angle_gamma   90.00
#
_symmetry.space_group_name_H-M   'P 1'
#
loop_
_entity.id
_entity.type
_entity.pdbx_description
1 polymer ?
#
loop_
_entity_poly.entity_id
_entity_poly.type
_entity_poly.pdbx_seq_one_letter_code
_entity_poly.pdbx_strand_id
1 'polypeptide(L)'
;MGDPAGSNKLDRMASVTRLNRRAVRILGQNPSSFTLQGMSVVLIAGTNTYLIMPPCDWNFEDRTTLLPAMLVDTGDAIEDYVPYLEQVLRGNLSMLDEGNGPVRIALTDMYVDPLTPSILTHWHHDHVGGVPFVLRMLDKLRREAAPHVQIPVPRVHKHPEPTTDASFFERVRYVPSGAFVPAPQKHGLESVMWPLQDQMSVSVVDPENPRLTTTLRALYTPGHAADHIMFLLEEDHILLTGDNVLGRGSTVFEDLILYMHSLQRVLDVLSSRSATPLGVVGTPISGMAGENVLFPAHGEVIPKGKDTLRRYIQHRIDREEQLIALFACRPGQKTDVMQAIAYPEKLVALLRRGQAPRHVWTLRQFVSALYENYALKMYPAVARVLLLHLQKLATSLDQLKAAPFPTRRAVPSMEWHAHGPLVQCMKLPKYQSSCVPWPELPRSEDEWREVWDLPWRLIAT
;
A
#
# COMPACT_ATOMS: atom_id res chain seq x y z
N MET A 1 42.65 -3.37 -19.81
CA MET A 1 41.76 -4.54 -19.80
C MET A 1 41.42 -4.84 -18.36
N GLY A 2 40.18 -4.84 -17.89
CA GLY A 2 38.92 -4.35 -18.46
C GLY A 2 37.93 -4.21 -17.31
N ASP A 3 37.17 -3.13 -17.26
CA ASP A 3 36.28 -2.80 -16.14
C ASP A 3 34.82 -3.21 -16.47
N PRO A 4 34.16 -4.01 -15.62
CA PRO A 4 32.73 -4.27 -15.69
C PRO A 4 31.98 -3.66 -14.49
N ALA A 5 32.26 -2.42 -14.12
CA ALA A 5 31.34 -1.57 -13.38
C ALA A 5 30.07 -1.29 -14.21
N GLY A 6 29.20 -2.31 -14.32
CA GLY A 6 27.92 -2.24 -14.99
C GLY A 6 27.01 -1.25 -14.27
N SER A 7 26.95 -0.02 -14.78
CA SER A 7 26.05 1.00 -14.25
C SER A 7 24.60 0.61 -14.54
N ASN A 8 23.92 0.02 -13.55
CA ASN A 8 22.47 -0.10 -13.53
C ASN A 8 21.85 1.30 -13.36
N LYS A 9 21.90 2.10 -14.42
CA LYS A 9 20.97 3.22 -14.62
C LYS A 9 19.59 2.60 -14.72
N LEU A 10 18.82 2.76 -13.66
CA LEU A 10 17.43 2.36 -13.62
C LEU A 10 16.64 3.29 -14.56
N ASP A 11 15.86 2.69 -15.46
CA ASP A 11 15.06 3.46 -16.42
C ASP A 11 13.97 4.27 -15.70
N ARG A 12 13.82 5.53 -16.13
CA ARG A 12 12.80 6.44 -15.60
C ARG A 12 11.42 5.99 -16.07
N MET A 13 10.54 5.67 -15.13
CA MET A 13 9.14 5.36 -15.45
C MET A 13 8.47 6.56 -16.16
N ALA A 14 7.76 6.30 -17.25
CA ALA A 14 7.03 7.33 -17.99
C ALA A 14 5.83 7.88 -17.20
N SER A 15 5.56 9.18 -17.31
CA SER A 15 4.50 9.88 -16.58
C SER A 15 3.09 9.37 -16.90
N VAL A 16 2.86 8.87 -18.11
CA VAL A 16 1.64 8.17 -18.52
C VAL A 16 2.04 6.84 -19.14
N THR A 17 1.32 5.76 -18.86
CA THR A 17 1.54 4.45 -19.48
C THR A 17 0.24 3.67 -19.52
N ARG A 18 -0.29 3.39 -20.71
CA ARG A 18 -1.37 2.41 -20.89
C ARG A 18 -0.84 1.02 -20.53
N LEU A 19 -1.30 0.46 -19.42
CA LEU A 19 -0.81 -0.83 -18.91
C LEU A 19 -1.47 -2.00 -19.62
N ASN A 20 -2.77 -1.91 -19.93
CA ASN A 20 -3.50 -2.87 -20.75
C ASN A 20 -4.72 -2.19 -21.41
N ARG A 21 -5.76 -2.95 -21.80
CA ARG A 21 -7.00 -2.37 -22.38
C ARG A 21 -7.89 -1.67 -21.35
N ARG A 22 -7.77 -1.96 -20.05
CA ARG A 22 -8.61 -1.43 -18.97
C ARG A 22 -7.92 -0.38 -18.10
N ALA A 23 -6.60 -0.37 -18.03
CA ALA A 23 -5.85 0.44 -17.08
C ALA A 23 -4.80 1.34 -17.76
N VAL A 24 -4.80 2.62 -17.42
CA VAL A 24 -3.70 3.57 -17.69
C VAL A 24 -3.10 4.01 -16.36
N ARG A 25 -1.79 3.82 -16.19
CA ARG A 25 -1.04 4.38 -15.06
C ARG A 25 -0.66 5.82 -15.36
N ILE A 26 -0.85 6.72 -14.40
CA ILE A 26 -0.36 8.10 -14.45
C ILE A 26 0.48 8.32 -13.18
N LEU A 27 1.64 8.98 -13.29
CA LEU A 27 2.50 9.27 -12.14
C LEU A 27 2.14 10.63 -11.54
N GLY A 28 1.97 10.69 -10.22
CA GLY A 28 1.66 11.90 -9.44
C GLY A 28 2.76 12.97 -9.40
N GLN A 29 3.86 12.80 -10.15
CA GLN A 29 5.01 13.71 -10.25
C GLN A 29 5.69 14.10 -8.91
N ASN A 30 5.50 13.29 -7.88
CA ASN A 30 5.89 13.53 -6.49
C ASN A 30 7.02 12.58 -5.98
N PRO A 31 8.20 12.52 -6.61
CA PRO A 31 9.26 11.59 -6.19
C PRO A 31 9.80 11.94 -4.80
N SER A 32 9.79 10.98 -3.87
CA SER A 32 10.31 11.15 -2.51
C SER A 32 11.13 9.93 -2.04
N SER A 33 11.77 10.04 -0.88
CA SER A 33 12.43 8.90 -0.22
C SER A 33 11.46 7.86 0.37
N PHE A 34 10.17 8.19 0.43
CA PHE A 34 9.12 7.29 0.88
C PHE A 34 8.43 6.59 -0.30
N THR A 35 8.38 7.23 -1.48
CA THR A 35 7.84 6.63 -2.72
C THR A 35 8.79 5.63 -3.41
N LEU A 36 9.86 5.18 -2.74
CA LEU A 36 10.60 3.90 -2.90
C LEU A 36 11.90 3.92 -2.06
N GLN A 37 12.10 2.94 -1.16
CA GLN A 37 13.30 2.87 -0.30
C GLN A 37 14.36 1.86 -0.80
N GLY A 38 15.62 2.30 -0.92
CA GLY A 38 16.78 1.43 -1.21
C GLY A 38 18.13 2.15 -1.21
N MET A 39 19.22 1.42 -0.97
CA MET A 39 20.61 1.94 -1.03
C MET A 39 21.11 2.11 -2.47
N SER A 40 20.48 3.01 -3.21
CA SER A 40 21.02 3.68 -4.40
C SER A 40 20.12 4.87 -4.68
N VAL A 41 20.60 6.08 -4.41
CA VAL A 41 19.82 7.31 -4.58
C VAL A 41 19.64 7.60 -6.07
N VAL A 42 18.49 7.21 -6.62
CA VAL A 42 18.01 7.64 -7.95
C VAL A 42 16.52 7.94 -7.85
N LEU A 43 16.13 9.14 -8.29
CA LEU A 43 14.76 9.69 -8.24
C LEU A 43 13.79 8.93 -9.17
N ILE A 44 13.20 7.83 -8.69
CA ILE A 44 12.24 7.00 -9.43
C ILE A 44 11.32 6.33 -8.38
N ALA A 45 10.00 6.55 -8.31
CA ALA A 45 9.09 7.42 -9.07
C ALA A 45 8.13 8.15 -8.10
N GLY A 46 7.18 8.95 -8.60
CA GLY A 46 6.04 9.42 -7.81
C GLY A 46 4.96 8.32 -7.65
N THR A 47 3.89 8.62 -6.93
CA THR A 47 2.76 7.70 -6.72
C THR A 47 2.12 7.33 -8.07
N ASN A 48 1.86 6.05 -8.28
CA ASN A 48 1.08 5.51 -9.38
C ASN A 48 -0.40 5.73 -9.11
N THR A 49 -1.05 6.51 -9.97
CA THR A 49 -2.51 6.53 -10.12
C THR A 49 -2.91 5.63 -11.29
N TYR A 50 -4.12 5.05 -11.27
CA TYR A 50 -4.63 4.14 -12.29
C TYR A 50 -6.01 4.56 -12.79
N LEU A 51 -6.10 5.03 -14.03
CA LEU A 51 -7.36 5.25 -14.72
C LEU A 51 -7.91 3.89 -15.22
N ILE A 52 -8.93 3.38 -14.54
CA ILE A 52 -9.60 2.10 -14.82
C ILE A 52 -10.89 2.33 -15.60
N MET A 53 -11.08 1.64 -16.72
CA MET A 53 -12.19 1.86 -17.66
C MET A 53 -12.65 0.55 -18.32
N PRO A 54 -13.83 0.52 -18.99
CA PRO A 54 -14.17 -0.55 -19.91
C PRO A 54 -13.05 -0.76 -20.95
N PRO A 55 -12.82 -1.99 -21.42
CA PRO A 55 -11.69 -2.30 -22.30
C PRO A 55 -11.72 -1.44 -23.58
N CYS A 56 -10.76 -0.53 -23.67
CA CYS A 56 -10.64 0.48 -24.71
C CYS A 56 -9.36 0.27 -25.51
N ASP A 57 -9.45 0.44 -26.84
CA ASP A 57 -8.29 0.34 -27.75
C ASP A 57 -7.56 1.66 -27.99
N TRP A 58 -8.05 2.74 -27.39
CA TRP A 58 -7.53 4.10 -27.51
C TRP A 58 -7.75 4.77 -28.87
N ASN A 59 -8.76 4.30 -29.62
CA ASN A 59 -9.36 5.02 -30.74
C ASN A 59 -10.67 5.69 -30.28
N PHE A 60 -10.78 7.00 -30.51
CA PHE A 60 -11.94 7.82 -30.15
C PHE A 60 -12.54 8.58 -31.36
N GLU A 61 -12.10 8.31 -32.59
CA GLU A 61 -12.51 9.05 -33.80
C GLU A 61 -14.03 8.93 -34.04
N ASP A 62 -14.55 7.69 -34.05
CA ASP A 62 -15.96 7.39 -34.32
C ASP A 62 -16.87 7.44 -33.08
N ARG A 63 -16.30 7.70 -31.88
CA ARG A 63 -17.07 7.64 -30.62
C ARG A 63 -17.94 8.88 -30.44
N THR A 64 -19.24 8.64 -30.22
CA THR A 64 -20.24 9.67 -29.94
C THR A 64 -20.51 9.86 -28.44
N THR A 65 -20.06 8.92 -27.62
CA THR A 65 -20.25 8.93 -26.16
C THR A 65 -18.93 9.07 -25.40
N LEU A 66 -18.99 9.64 -24.20
CA LEU A 66 -17.88 9.62 -23.26
C LEU A 66 -17.70 8.20 -22.69
N LEU A 67 -16.47 7.69 -22.71
CA LEU A 67 -16.14 6.43 -22.04
C LEU A 67 -16.10 6.66 -20.52
N PRO A 68 -16.94 6.00 -19.69
CA PRO A 68 -16.86 6.14 -18.25
C PRO A 68 -15.60 5.47 -17.71
N ALA A 69 -14.99 6.11 -16.71
CA ALA A 69 -13.81 5.61 -16.04
C ALA A 69 -13.86 5.87 -14.54
N MET A 70 -13.08 5.08 -13.83
CA MET A 70 -12.80 5.17 -12.41
C MET A 70 -11.29 5.33 -12.25
N LEU A 71 -10.83 6.53 -11.92
CA LEU A 71 -9.41 6.74 -11.58
C LEU A 71 -9.14 6.20 -10.17
N VAL A 72 -7.90 5.78 -9.87
CA VAL A 72 -7.38 5.22 -8.60
C VAL A 72 -6.12 5.97 -8.21
N ASP A 73 -5.89 6.31 -6.95
CA ASP A 73 -4.79 7.17 -6.49
C ASP A 73 -4.83 8.60 -7.11
N THR A 74 -4.44 9.63 -6.36
CA THR A 74 -4.45 11.04 -6.83
C THR A 74 -3.06 11.67 -6.86
N GLY A 75 -2.06 11.02 -6.27
CA GLY A 75 -0.75 11.66 -6.05
C GLY A 75 -0.76 12.60 -4.85
N ASP A 76 0.32 13.35 -4.68
CA ASP A 76 0.52 14.30 -3.58
C ASP A 76 -0.19 15.64 -3.82
N ALA A 77 -0.15 16.56 -2.85
CA ALA A 77 -0.78 17.88 -2.89
C ALA A 77 -0.08 18.88 -3.83
N ILE A 78 0.32 18.42 -5.01
CA ILE A 78 1.09 19.12 -6.04
C ILE A 78 0.26 19.12 -7.33
N GLU A 79 0.16 20.28 -7.98
CA GLU A 79 -0.70 20.45 -9.16
C GLU A 79 -0.12 19.83 -10.44
N ASP A 80 1.19 19.54 -10.48
CA ASP A 80 1.96 18.95 -11.60
C ASP A 80 1.38 17.62 -12.14
N TYR A 81 0.57 16.90 -11.35
CA TYR A 81 -0.16 15.72 -11.77
C TYR A 81 -1.33 16.04 -12.74
N VAL A 82 -2.03 17.15 -12.51
CA VAL A 82 -3.30 17.50 -13.19
C VAL A 82 -3.16 17.59 -14.71
N PRO A 83 -2.12 18.23 -15.29
CA PRO A 83 -1.97 18.29 -16.75
C PRO A 83 -1.91 16.91 -17.43
N TYR A 84 -1.27 15.93 -16.79
CA TYR A 84 -1.19 14.56 -17.33
C TYR A 84 -2.55 13.87 -17.29
N LEU A 85 -3.31 14.02 -16.19
CA LEU A 85 -4.66 13.49 -16.11
C LEU A 85 -5.60 14.17 -17.13
N GLU A 86 -5.55 15.50 -17.25
CA GLU A 86 -6.38 16.23 -18.21
C GLU A 86 -6.15 15.74 -19.65
N GLN A 87 -4.88 15.52 -20.04
CA GLN A 87 -4.54 14.96 -21.36
C GLN A 87 -5.11 13.56 -21.58
N VAL A 88 -4.98 12.65 -20.59
CA VAL A 88 -5.56 11.31 -20.68
C VAL A 88 -7.08 11.35 -20.82
N LEU A 89 -7.77 12.29 -20.17
CA LEU A 89 -9.22 12.47 -20.30
C LEU A 89 -9.67 13.08 -21.63
N ARG A 90 -8.82 13.87 -22.28
CA ARG A 90 -9.00 14.32 -23.67
C ARG A 90 -8.63 13.23 -24.70
N GLY A 91 -8.11 12.08 -24.24
CA GLY A 91 -7.79 10.91 -25.08
C GLY A 91 -6.30 10.79 -25.46
N ASN A 92 -5.42 11.63 -24.93
CA ASN A 92 -4.01 11.68 -25.29
C ASN A 92 -3.14 10.91 -24.28
N LEU A 93 -2.19 10.09 -24.76
CA LEU A 93 -1.23 9.38 -23.89
C LEU A 93 0.12 10.10 -23.76
N SER A 94 0.29 11.23 -24.46
CA SER A 94 1.52 12.01 -24.50
C SER A 94 1.22 13.49 -24.27
N MET A 95 2.11 14.19 -23.56
CA MET A 95 2.05 15.65 -23.42
C MET A 95 2.47 16.39 -24.71
N LEU A 96 3.05 15.68 -25.68
CA LEU A 96 3.42 16.25 -26.99
C LEU A 96 2.21 16.44 -27.92
N ASP A 97 1.09 15.78 -27.62
CA ASP A 97 -0.17 16.02 -28.30
C ASP A 97 -0.83 17.27 -27.69
N GLU A 98 -0.41 18.46 -28.15
CA GLU A 98 -0.95 19.77 -27.72
C GLU A 98 -2.41 20.03 -28.18
N GLY A 99 -3.17 18.96 -28.45
CA GLY A 99 -4.56 19.02 -28.85
C GLY A 99 -5.44 19.47 -27.70
N ASN A 100 -5.98 20.69 -27.81
CA ASN A 100 -7.05 21.19 -26.93
C ASN A 100 -8.43 20.55 -27.27
N GLY A 101 -8.40 19.24 -27.55
CA GLY A 101 -9.52 18.46 -28.06
C GLY A 101 -10.63 18.25 -27.02
N PRO A 102 -11.83 17.81 -27.46
CA PRO A 102 -12.93 17.54 -26.56
C PRO A 102 -12.58 16.41 -25.59
N VAL A 103 -13.15 16.46 -24.38
CA VAL A 103 -13.07 15.36 -23.42
C VAL A 103 -13.65 14.09 -24.05
N ARG A 104 -12.95 12.96 -23.91
CA ARG A 104 -13.34 11.65 -24.45
C ARG A 104 -13.67 10.63 -23.35
N ILE A 105 -13.11 10.83 -22.15
CA ILE A 105 -13.28 9.93 -21.01
C ILE A 105 -13.96 10.71 -19.86
N ALA A 106 -15.05 10.16 -19.34
CA ALA A 106 -15.82 10.70 -18.23
C ALA A 106 -15.43 10.01 -16.92
N LEU A 107 -14.93 10.77 -15.95
CA LEU A 107 -14.72 10.24 -14.60
C LEU A 107 -16.05 10.22 -13.83
N THR A 108 -16.66 9.03 -13.72
CA THR A 108 -17.95 8.82 -13.03
C THR A 108 -17.77 8.57 -11.55
N ASP A 109 -16.76 7.77 -11.22
CA ASP A 109 -16.58 7.20 -9.90
C ASP A 109 -15.14 7.32 -9.48
N MET A 110 -15.01 7.83 -8.27
CA MET A 110 -13.77 8.30 -7.74
C MET A 110 -13.86 8.02 -6.24
N TYR A 111 -12.89 7.31 -5.69
CA TYR A 111 -12.97 6.75 -4.33
C TYR A 111 -11.77 7.36 -3.60
N VAL A 112 -11.85 7.76 -2.35
CA VAL A 112 -10.94 8.76 -1.82
C VAL A 112 -10.74 8.63 -0.33
N ASP A 113 -9.49 8.46 0.06
CA ASP A 113 -8.90 8.77 1.34
C ASP A 113 -8.41 10.23 1.28
N PRO A 114 -8.16 10.94 2.39
CA PRO A 114 -8.27 12.37 2.64
C PRO A 114 -8.07 13.51 1.64
N LEU A 115 -8.07 13.37 0.33
CA LEU A 115 -8.60 14.40 -0.56
C LEU A 115 -9.22 13.74 -1.88
N THR A 116 -10.35 14.27 -2.43
CA THR A 116 -11.13 14.04 -3.70
C THR A 116 -10.45 14.15 -5.10
N PRO A 117 -10.97 13.57 -6.20
CA PRO A 117 -11.83 12.42 -6.36
C PRO A 117 -11.03 11.35 -7.16
N SER A 118 -10.64 10.15 -6.66
CA SER A 118 -10.26 8.96 -7.48
C SER A 118 -9.62 7.82 -6.70
N ILE A 119 -10.16 6.59 -6.84
CA ILE A 119 -10.02 5.38 -6.02
C ILE A 119 -8.76 5.30 -5.15
N LEU A 120 -8.83 5.73 -3.90
CA LEU A 120 -7.68 5.77 -3.02
C LEU A 120 -7.59 4.55 -2.12
N THR A 121 -6.35 4.22 -1.80
CA THR A 121 -6.04 3.02 -1.04
C THR A 121 -5.95 3.25 0.47
N HIS A 122 -5.48 4.40 0.95
CA HIS A 122 -5.37 4.73 2.39
C HIS A 122 -4.96 6.20 2.61
N TRP A 123 -4.88 6.66 3.87
CA TRP A 123 -4.88 8.11 4.19
C TRP A 123 -3.64 8.96 3.88
N HIS A 124 -2.51 8.38 3.47
CA HIS A 124 -1.26 9.14 3.35
C HIS A 124 -1.27 10.15 2.20
N HIS A 125 -0.72 11.34 2.49
CA HIS A 125 -0.83 12.57 1.68
C HIS A 125 -0.47 12.42 0.19
N ASP A 126 0.34 11.43 -0.17
CA ASP A 126 0.83 11.11 -1.50
C ASP A 126 -0.07 10.17 -2.31
N HIS A 127 -1.07 9.54 -1.70
CA HIS A 127 -2.20 8.91 -2.39
C HIS A 127 -3.34 9.91 -2.51
N VAL A 128 -3.52 10.67 -1.44
CA VAL A 128 -4.71 11.48 -1.20
C VAL A 128 -4.59 12.92 -1.63
N GLY A 129 -3.42 13.42 -2.02
CA GLY A 129 -3.07 14.84 -2.16
C GLY A 129 -3.59 15.58 -3.39
N GLY A 130 -3.63 14.93 -4.55
CA GLY A 130 -3.66 15.57 -5.88
C GLY A 130 -4.98 16.21 -6.33
N VAL A 131 -5.64 16.91 -5.43
CA VAL A 131 -7.08 16.71 -5.32
C VAL A 131 -7.96 17.91 -5.53
N PRO A 132 -7.82 19.00 -4.73
CA PRO A 132 -8.76 20.09 -4.92
C PRO A 132 -8.51 20.57 -6.36
N PHE A 133 -7.25 20.42 -6.80
CA PHE A 133 -6.75 20.21 -8.15
C PHE A 133 -7.65 19.31 -9.04
N VAL A 134 -7.72 17.97 -8.90
CA VAL A 134 -8.56 17.10 -9.78
C VAL A 134 -10.07 17.43 -9.73
N LEU A 135 -10.68 17.75 -8.57
CA LEU A 135 -12.10 18.14 -8.54
C LEU A 135 -12.36 19.47 -9.24
N ARG A 136 -11.47 20.46 -9.06
CA ARG A 136 -11.54 21.74 -9.79
C ARG A 136 -11.25 21.57 -11.28
N MET A 137 -10.35 20.66 -11.66
CA MET A 137 -10.09 20.30 -13.06
C MET A 137 -11.35 19.70 -13.70
N LEU A 138 -12.01 18.73 -13.05
CA LEU A 138 -13.28 18.19 -13.57
C LEU A 138 -14.38 19.25 -13.64
N ASP A 139 -14.49 20.14 -12.65
CA ASP A 139 -15.46 21.23 -12.69
C ASP A 139 -15.17 22.27 -13.79
N LYS A 140 -13.90 22.57 -14.07
CA LYS A 140 -13.45 23.32 -15.25
C LYS A 140 -13.88 22.59 -16.53
N LEU A 141 -13.53 21.32 -16.70
CA LEU A 141 -13.84 20.53 -17.89
C LEU A 141 -15.36 20.45 -18.16
N ARG A 142 -16.19 20.33 -17.12
CA ARG A 142 -17.66 20.39 -17.24
C ARG A 142 -18.17 21.74 -17.74
N ARG A 143 -17.54 22.85 -17.33
CA ARG A 143 -17.88 24.21 -17.78
C ARG A 143 -17.37 24.51 -19.19
N GLU A 144 -16.29 23.86 -19.62
CA GLU A 144 -15.73 23.93 -20.98
C GLU A 144 -16.44 23.00 -21.99
N ALA A 145 -17.19 22.01 -21.51
CA ALA A 145 -17.87 21.03 -22.36
C ALA A 145 -18.94 21.68 -23.26
N ALA A 146 -19.05 21.19 -24.49
CA ALA A 146 -20.10 21.63 -25.41
C ALA A 146 -21.50 21.30 -24.82
N PRO A 147 -22.55 22.10 -25.08
CA PRO A 147 -23.85 21.96 -24.38
C PRO A 147 -24.57 20.60 -24.48
N HIS A 148 -24.19 19.77 -25.46
CA HIS A 148 -24.71 18.42 -25.67
C HIS A 148 -23.87 17.32 -24.97
N VAL A 149 -22.68 17.64 -24.46
CA VAL A 149 -21.76 16.71 -23.79
C VAL A 149 -21.93 16.84 -22.29
N GLN A 150 -22.67 15.91 -21.69
CA GLN A 150 -22.84 15.84 -20.24
C GLN A 150 -21.69 15.06 -19.59
N ILE A 151 -20.66 15.78 -19.14
CA ILE A 151 -19.63 15.21 -18.26
C ILE A 151 -20.24 15.05 -16.85
N PRO A 152 -20.23 13.85 -16.26
CA PRO A 152 -20.87 13.59 -14.97
C PRO A 152 -20.15 14.30 -13.80
N VAL A 153 -20.88 14.46 -12.70
CA VAL A 153 -20.32 14.84 -11.41
C VAL A 153 -19.83 13.56 -10.71
N PRO A 154 -18.56 13.48 -10.27
CA PRO A 154 -18.03 12.26 -9.66
C PRO A 154 -18.54 12.05 -8.23
N ARG A 155 -18.71 10.77 -7.85
CA ARG A 155 -18.78 10.35 -6.44
C ARG A 155 -17.37 10.29 -5.83
N VAL A 156 -17.28 10.25 -4.50
CA VAL A 156 -16.01 10.29 -3.72
C VAL A 156 -16.11 9.28 -2.56
N HIS A 157 -15.73 8.01 -2.78
CA HIS A 157 -15.93 6.90 -1.80
C HIS A 157 -14.74 6.55 -0.88
N LYS A 158 -14.84 6.54 0.46
CA LYS A 158 -13.75 6.21 1.42
C LYS A 158 -14.07 5.05 2.35
N HIS A 159 -13.10 4.27 2.79
CA HIS A 159 -13.25 3.54 4.06
C HIS A 159 -13.10 4.49 5.27
N PRO A 160 -14.14 4.73 6.08
CA PRO A 160 -14.09 5.78 7.13
C PRO A 160 -13.11 5.43 8.26
N GLU A 161 -12.33 6.41 8.72
CA GLU A 161 -11.48 6.28 9.92
C GLU A 161 -11.57 7.59 10.74
N PRO A 162 -12.32 7.61 11.87
CA PRO A 162 -12.61 8.82 12.63
C PRO A 162 -11.39 9.64 13.06
N THR A 163 -10.23 9.02 13.23
CA THR A 163 -9.01 9.66 13.74
C THR A 163 -8.27 10.46 12.67
N THR A 164 -8.15 9.93 11.44
CA THR A 164 -7.37 10.53 10.34
C THR A 164 -8.22 11.46 9.46
N ASP A 165 -9.53 11.20 9.39
CA ASP A 165 -10.50 11.91 8.55
C ASP A 165 -10.60 13.42 8.86
N ALA A 166 -10.25 13.88 10.07
CA ALA A 166 -10.23 15.33 10.37
C ALA A 166 -9.33 16.12 9.41
N SER A 167 -8.20 15.52 8.98
CA SER A 167 -7.27 16.15 8.04
C SER A 167 -7.83 16.22 6.60
N PHE A 168 -8.77 15.34 6.24
CA PHE A 168 -9.47 15.35 4.95
C PHE A 168 -10.29 16.60 4.80
N PHE A 169 -11.21 16.79 5.74
CA PHE A 169 -12.25 17.79 5.68
C PHE A 169 -11.65 19.20 5.61
N GLU A 170 -10.55 19.44 6.33
CA GLU A 170 -9.77 20.69 6.24
C GLU A 170 -9.21 20.98 4.84
N ARG A 171 -8.79 19.95 4.10
CA ARG A 171 -8.18 20.11 2.77
C ARG A 171 -9.21 20.20 1.65
N VAL A 172 -10.37 19.56 1.81
CA VAL A 172 -11.48 19.65 0.84
C VAL A 172 -12.48 20.79 1.12
N ARG A 173 -12.35 21.54 2.21
CA ARG A 173 -13.23 22.69 2.53
C ARG A 173 -13.31 23.77 1.45
N TYR A 174 -12.34 23.82 0.54
CA TYR A 174 -12.26 24.78 -0.57
C TYR A 174 -12.80 24.22 -1.91
N VAL A 175 -13.29 23.00 -1.92
CA VAL A 175 -13.90 22.37 -3.08
C VAL A 175 -15.32 22.94 -3.27
N PRO A 176 -15.71 23.40 -4.47
CA PRO A 176 -17.08 23.84 -4.74
C PRO A 176 -18.09 22.70 -4.48
N SER A 177 -19.25 23.01 -3.88
CA SER A 177 -20.27 21.99 -3.57
C SER A 177 -20.86 21.28 -4.80
N GLY A 178 -20.81 21.91 -5.98
CA GLY A 178 -21.17 21.28 -7.25
C GLY A 178 -20.06 20.41 -7.86
N ALA A 179 -18.87 20.36 -7.26
CA ALA A 179 -17.73 19.62 -7.80
C ALA A 179 -17.95 18.10 -7.72
N PHE A 180 -18.58 17.61 -6.65
CA PHE A 180 -18.79 16.19 -6.31
C PHE A 180 -20.28 15.89 -6.03
N VAL A 181 -20.67 14.61 -6.10
CA VAL A 181 -22.01 14.15 -5.68
C VAL A 181 -21.99 13.90 -4.18
N PRO A 182 -22.86 14.55 -3.37
CA PRO A 182 -22.86 14.36 -1.93
C PRO A 182 -23.36 12.96 -1.54
N ALA A 183 -22.75 12.39 -0.49
CA ALA A 183 -23.15 11.13 0.10
C ALA A 183 -24.55 11.24 0.75
N PRO A 184 -25.44 10.24 0.56
CA PRO A 184 -26.77 10.26 1.17
C PRO A 184 -26.70 10.34 2.69
N GLN A 185 -27.63 11.08 3.31
CA GLN A 185 -27.78 11.20 4.78
C GLN A 185 -26.57 11.82 5.52
N LYS A 186 -25.60 12.38 4.79
CA LYS A 186 -24.46 13.13 5.34
C LYS A 186 -24.65 14.64 5.13
N HIS A 187 -24.05 15.43 6.03
CA HIS A 187 -24.16 16.89 6.04
C HIS A 187 -22.78 17.53 6.22
N GLY A 188 -22.64 18.79 5.79
CA GLY A 188 -21.35 19.50 5.87
C GLY A 188 -20.25 18.78 5.09
N LEU A 189 -19.02 18.80 5.62
CA LEU A 189 -17.85 18.22 4.97
C LEU A 189 -17.90 16.68 4.89
N GLU A 190 -18.62 16.01 5.82
CA GLU A 190 -18.85 14.55 5.73
C GLU A 190 -19.64 14.15 4.47
N SER A 191 -20.43 15.08 3.89
CA SER A 191 -21.16 14.80 2.64
C SER A 191 -20.26 14.59 1.43
N VAL A 192 -18.98 14.95 1.51
CA VAL A 192 -17.99 14.58 0.48
C VAL A 192 -17.82 13.06 0.41
N MET A 193 -18.00 12.34 1.52
CA MET A 193 -17.52 10.97 1.67
C MET A 193 -18.61 9.89 1.54
N TRP A 194 -18.62 9.17 0.41
CA TRP A 194 -19.42 7.95 0.26
C TRP A 194 -18.74 6.80 1.01
N PRO A 195 -19.39 6.07 1.94
CA PRO A 195 -18.71 5.03 2.70
C PRO A 195 -18.46 3.77 1.84
N LEU A 196 -17.19 3.44 1.63
CA LEU A 196 -16.71 2.21 1.00
C LEU A 196 -16.56 1.10 2.04
N GLN A 197 -17.15 -0.06 1.74
CA GLN A 197 -17.15 -1.22 2.64
C GLN A 197 -16.35 -2.37 2.02
N ASP A 198 -15.90 -3.30 2.86
CA ASP A 198 -15.29 -4.54 2.39
C ASP A 198 -16.25 -5.30 1.45
N GLN A 199 -15.69 -5.89 0.39
CA GLN A 199 -16.43 -6.57 -0.69
C GLN A 199 -17.34 -5.67 -1.55
N MET A 200 -17.48 -4.38 -1.25
CA MET A 200 -18.22 -3.47 -2.11
C MET A 200 -17.61 -3.46 -3.51
N SER A 201 -18.47 -3.65 -4.52
CA SER A 201 -18.06 -3.72 -5.92
C SER A 201 -18.74 -2.61 -6.71
N VAL A 202 -17.98 -1.97 -7.58
CA VAL A 202 -18.43 -0.87 -8.44
C VAL A 202 -17.95 -1.15 -9.85
N SER A 203 -18.81 -0.90 -10.84
CA SER A 203 -18.55 -1.26 -12.24
C SER A 203 -18.84 -0.09 -13.17
N VAL A 204 -18.02 0.03 -14.21
CA VAL A 204 -18.26 0.88 -15.37
C VAL A 204 -18.53 0.01 -16.59
N VAL A 205 -19.31 0.53 -17.52
CA VAL A 205 -19.80 -0.16 -18.72
C VAL A 205 -19.68 0.78 -19.90
N ASP A 206 -19.19 0.30 -21.05
CA ASP A 206 -19.12 1.13 -22.24
C ASP A 206 -20.53 1.47 -22.77
N PRO A 207 -20.91 2.76 -22.91
CA PRO A 207 -22.23 3.15 -23.40
C PRO A 207 -22.54 2.67 -24.83
N GLU A 208 -21.51 2.49 -25.66
CA GLU A 208 -21.65 2.00 -27.04
C GLU A 208 -21.63 0.46 -27.12
N ASN A 209 -21.16 -0.23 -26.07
CA ASN A 209 -21.19 -1.69 -26.00
C ASN A 209 -21.32 -2.22 -24.56
N PRO A 210 -22.55 -2.53 -24.10
CA PRO A 210 -22.81 -3.01 -22.74
C PRO A 210 -22.11 -4.33 -22.34
N ARG A 211 -21.50 -5.06 -23.27
CA ARG A 211 -20.68 -6.26 -22.96
C ARG A 211 -19.27 -5.89 -22.49
N LEU A 212 -18.81 -4.68 -22.76
CA LEU A 212 -17.52 -4.17 -22.31
C LEU A 212 -17.74 -3.53 -20.93
N THR A 213 -17.46 -4.32 -19.89
CA THR A 213 -17.52 -3.86 -18.50
C THR A 213 -16.18 -4.03 -17.80
N THR A 214 -16.01 -3.28 -16.72
CA THR A 214 -14.88 -3.34 -15.82
C THR A 214 -15.36 -3.12 -14.38
N THR A 215 -15.05 -4.05 -13.49
CA THR A 215 -15.47 -4.07 -12.09
C THR A 215 -14.26 -4.04 -11.16
N LEU A 216 -14.31 -3.13 -10.18
CA LEU A 216 -13.39 -3.14 -9.04
C LEU A 216 -14.14 -3.56 -7.79
N ARG A 217 -13.61 -4.57 -7.09
CA ARG A 217 -14.07 -4.98 -5.75
C ARG A 217 -13.08 -4.54 -4.69
N ALA A 218 -13.57 -3.76 -3.73
CA ALA A 218 -12.82 -3.33 -2.56
C ALA A 218 -12.54 -4.51 -1.62
N LEU A 219 -11.31 -4.59 -1.12
CA LEU A 219 -10.85 -5.53 -0.12
C LEU A 219 -10.30 -4.72 1.05
N TYR A 220 -10.96 -4.76 2.21
CA TYR A 220 -10.40 -4.17 3.41
C TYR A 220 -9.15 -4.95 3.83
N THR A 221 -8.06 -4.21 4.00
CA THR A 221 -6.67 -4.70 4.14
C THR A 221 -5.85 -3.79 5.07
N PRO A 222 -6.28 -3.54 6.32
CA PRO A 222 -5.55 -2.71 7.25
C PRO A 222 -4.17 -3.27 7.59
N GLY A 223 -3.31 -2.41 8.14
CA GLY A 223 -1.99 -2.77 8.64
C GLY A 223 -0.93 -1.76 8.22
N HIS A 224 -0.85 -1.44 6.92
CA HIS A 224 -0.09 -0.26 6.48
C HIS A 224 -0.66 1.02 7.08
N ALA A 225 -1.99 1.15 7.06
CA ALA A 225 -2.79 2.15 7.76
C ALA A 225 -4.11 1.49 8.23
N ALA A 226 -4.86 2.16 9.11
CA ALA A 226 -6.12 1.64 9.66
C ALA A 226 -7.26 1.52 8.62
N ASP A 227 -7.28 2.39 7.61
CA ASP A 227 -8.30 2.46 6.55
C ASP A 227 -7.92 1.71 5.26
N HIS A 228 -6.75 1.06 5.20
CA HIS A 228 -6.18 0.60 3.93
C HIS A 228 -7.06 -0.42 3.17
N ILE A 229 -7.34 -0.12 1.90
CA ILE A 229 -8.09 -0.93 0.93
C ILE A 229 -7.18 -1.32 -0.24
N MET A 230 -7.29 -2.57 -0.69
CA MET A 230 -6.84 -3.00 -2.02
C MET A 230 -8.03 -3.21 -2.96
N PHE A 231 -7.84 -3.08 -4.27
CA PHE A 231 -8.91 -3.31 -5.25
C PHE A 231 -8.57 -4.47 -6.18
N LEU A 232 -9.45 -5.48 -6.26
CA LEU A 232 -9.35 -6.49 -7.31
C LEU A 232 -10.10 -6.00 -8.56
N LEU A 233 -9.36 -5.85 -9.66
CA LEU A 233 -9.90 -5.76 -11.01
C LEU A 233 -10.38 -7.16 -11.41
N GLU A 234 -11.69 -7.36 -11.39
CA GLU A 234 -12.30 -8.69 -11.50
C GLU A 234 -12.03 -9.35 -12.85
N GLU A 235 -12.12 -8.63 -13.96
CA GLU A 235 -12.03 -9.19 -15.32
C GLU A 235 -10.62 -9.62 -15.71
N ASP A 236 -9.60 -8.85 -15.32
CA ASP A 236 -8.18 -9.15 -15.64
C ASP A 236 -7.47 -9.88 -14.47
N HIS A 237 -8.16 -10.09 -13.33
CA HIS A 237 -7.63 -10.67 -12.11
C HIS A 237 -6.36 -9.98 -11.58
N ILE A 238 -6.32 -8.65 -11.67
CA ILE A 238 -5.20 -7.80 -11.24
C ILE A 238 -5.54 -7.17 -9.89
N LEU A 239 -4.58 -7.15 -8.96
CA LEU A 239 -4.76 -6.53 -7.65
C LEU A 239 -4.03 -5.20 -7.58
N LEU A 240 -4.76 -4.11 -7.34
CA LEU A 240 -4.21 -2.80 -7.03
C LEU A 240 -3.91 -2.79 -5.53
N THR A 241 -2.62 -2.74 -5.16
CA THR A 241 -2.16 -3.11 -3.81
C THR A 241 -1.99 -1.95 -2.83
N GLY A 242 -2.13 -0.71 -3.28
CA GLY A 242 -1.79 0.46 -2.47
C GLY A 242 -0.35 0.36 -1.98
N ASP A 243 -0.15 0.69 -0.71
CA ASP A 243 1.15 0.64 -0.06
C ASP A 243 1.43 -0.66 0.69
N ASN A 244 0.43 -1.51 0.88
CA ASN A 244 0.65 -2.81 1.50
C ASN A 244 1.66 -3.69 0.74
N VAL A 245 1.76 -3.55 -0.59
CA VAL A 245 2.78 -4.22 -1.43
C VAL A 245 3.28 -3.22 -2.48
N LEU A 246 4.60 -3.06 -2.56
CA LEU A 246 5.27 -2.07 -3.42
C LEU A 246 5.99 -2.76 -4.58
N GLY A 247 6.16 -2.05 -5.70
CA GLY A 247 6.84 -2.55 -6.89
C GLY A 247 8.31 -2.90 -6.65
N ARG A 248 8.94 -2.24 -5.67
CA ARG A 248 10.31 -2.49 -5.22
C ARG A 248 10.44 -2.27 -3.72
N GLY A 249 11.44 -2.92 -3.10
CA GLY A 249 11.74 -2.75 -1.67
C GLY A 249 10.71 -3.44 -0.75
N SER A 250 10.36 -2.77 0.34
CA SER A 250 9.37 -3.20 1.33
C SER A 250 8.61 -1.98 1.83
N THR A 251 7.37 -2.18 2.28
CA THR A 251 6.55 -1.13 2.91
C THR A 251 6.79 -0.99 4.41
N VAL A 252 6.35 0.15 4.95
CA VAL A 252 6.16 0.43 6.38
C VAL A 252 4.72 0.04 6.79
N PHE A 253 4.48 -0.08 8.10
CA PHE A 253 3.15 -0.41 8.62
C PHE A 253 2.97 0.11 10.06
N GLU A 254 1.71 0.28 10.46
CA GLU A 254 1.30 0.67 11.81
C GLU A 254 0.92 -0.53 12.68
N ASP A 255 0.37 -1.59 12.07
CA ASP A 255 0.03 -2.84 12.76
C ASP A 255 0.50 -4.05 11.94
N LEU A 256 1.48 -4.78 12.47
CA LEU A 256 2.04 -5.98 11.82
C LEU A 256 1.06 -7.17 11.81
N ILE A 257 0.18 -7.31 12.81
CA ILE A 257 -0.76 -8.43 12.89
C ILE A 257 -1.83 -8.27 11.81
N LEU A 258 -2.43 -7.08 11.72
CA LEU A 258 -3.39 -6.73 10.68
C LEU A 258 -2.75 -6.80 9.29
N TYR A 259 -1.54 -6.26 9.14
CA TYR A 259 -0.78 -6.33 7.88
C TYR A 259 -0.59 -7.78 7.39
N MET A 260 -0.19 -8.69 8.29
CA MET A 260 0.02 -10.10 7.96
C MET A 260 -1.29 -10.84 7.63
N HIS A 261 -2.40 -10.51 8.30
CA HIS A 261 -3.73 -10.99 7.92
C HIS A 261 -4.13 -10.48 6.53
N SER A 262 -3.89 -9.21 6.23
CA SER A 262 -4.20 -8.57 4.96
C SER A 262 -3.44 -9.19 3.80
N LEU A 263 -2.13 -9.45 3.95
CA LEU A 263 -1.34 -10.18 2.95
C LEU A 263 -1.85 -11.61 2.70
N GLN A 264 -2.16 -12.35 3.78
CA GLN A 264 -2.67 -13.73 3.65
C GLN A 264 -4.06 -13.75 2.99
N ARG A 265 -4.93 -12.80 3.35
CA ARG A 265 -6.28 -12.61 2.78
C ARG A 265 -6.21 -12.41 1.27
N VAL A 266 -5.38 -11.48 0.78
CA VAL A 266 -5.31 -11.21 -0.66
C VAL A 266 -4.58 -12.31 -1.44
N LEU A 267 -3.62 -13.01 -0.82
CA LEU A 267 -3.03 -14.23 -1.39
C LEU A 267 -4.09 -15.35 -1.53
N ASP A 268 -4.97 -15.53 -0.55
CA ASP A 268 -6.08 -16.50 -0.63
C ASP A 268 -7.09 -16.10 -1.72
N VAL A 269 -7.41 -14.81 -1.84
CA VAL A 269 -8.27 -14.28 -2.93
C VAL A 269 -7.65 -14.60 -4.30
N LEU A 270 -6.40 -14.21 -4.56
CA LEU A 270 -5.74 -14.47 -5.84
C LEU A 270 -5.49 -15.96 -6.11
N SER A 271 -5.33 -16.77 -5.07
CA SER A 271 -5.21 -18.24 -5.21
C SER A 271 -6.52 -18.90 -5.66
N SER A 272 -7.66 -18.23 -5.48
CA SER A 272 -8.97 -18.67 -5.99
C SER A 272 -9.32 -18.15 -7.38
N ARG A 273 -8.41 -17.44 -8.06
CA ARG A 273 -8.61 -16.84 -9.38
C ARG A 273 -7.66 -17.42 -10.43
N SER A 274 -8.07 -17.34 -11.69
CA SER A 274 -7.20 -17.64 -12.83
C SER A 274 -6.01 -16.68 -12.86
N ALA A 275 -4.96 -17.05 -13.61
CA ALA A 275 -3.84 -16.16 -13.89
C ALA A 275 -4.32 -14.88 -14.61
N THR A 276 -3.59 -13.77 -14.45
CA THR A 276 -3.85 -12.54 -15.21
C THR A 276 -3.64 -12.79 -16.71
N PRO A 277 -4.54 -12.34 -17.60
CA PRO A 277 -4.36 -12.44 -19.04
C PRO A 277 -3.07 -11.76 -19.53
N LEU A 278 -2.51 -12.27 -20.64
CA LEU A 278 -1.36 -11.64 -21.30
C LEU A 278 -1.73 -10.25 -21.84
N GLY A 279 -0.71 -9.40 -22.01
CA GLY A 279 -0.87 -8.04 -22.56
C GLY A 279 -0.78 -6.91 -21.52
N VAL A 280 -0.27 -7.18 -20.33
CA VAL A 280 0.06 -6.15 -19.34
C VAL A 280 1.50 -5.65 -19.55
N VAL A 281 1.67 -4.35 -19.80
CA VAL A 281 2.98 -3.70 -19.97
C VAL A 281 3.83 -3.87 -18.71
N GLY A 282 5.11 -4.20 -18.89
CA GLY A 282 6.04 -4.50 -17.80
C GLY A 282 6.02 -5.96 -17.33
N THR A 283 5.27 -6.86 -17.97
CA THR A 283 5.25 -8.29 -17.64
C THR A 283 5.96 -9.14 -18.72
N PRO A 284 6.62 -10.25 -18.35
CA PRO A 284 7.27 -11.15 -19.30
C PRO A 284 6.25 -12.03 -20.02
N ILE A 285 6.55 -12.38 -21.28
CA ILE A 285 5.69 -13.22 -22.13
C ILE A 285 5.62 -14.68 -21.62
N SER A 286 6.60 -15.12 -20.82
CA SER A 286 6.70 -16.48 -20.28
C SER A 286 6.97 -16.48 -18.77
N GLY A 287 6.74 -17.62 -18.10
CA GLY A 287 6.96 -17.77 -16.67
C GLY A 287 5.87 -17.15 -15.76
N MET A 288 4.76 -16.71 -16.35
CA MET A 288 3.57 -16.16 -15.69
C MET A 288 2.48 -17.19 -15.39
N ALA A 289 2.74 -18.47 -15.67
CA ALA A 289 1.76 -19.54 -15.52
C ALA A 289 1.24 -19.65 -14.07
N GLY A 290 -0.07 -19.44 -13.89
CA GLY A 290 -0.71 -19.47 -12.57
C GLY A 290 -0.48 -18.23 -11.70
N GLU A 291 0.22 -17.20 -12.17
CA GLU A 291 0.47 -15.96 -11.41
C GLU A 291 -0.51 -14.83 -11.77
N ASN A 292 -0.64 -13.87 -10.86
CA ASN A 292 -1.49 -12.68 -11.00
C ASN A 292 -0.61 -11.44 -10.92
N VAL A 293 -0.94 -10.43 -11.72
CA VAL A 293 -0.20 -9.17 -11.73
C VAL A 293 -0.69 -8.27 -10.59
N LEU A 294 0.23 -7.54 -9.96
CA LEU A 294 -0.11 -6.50 -8.97
C LEU A 294 0.25 -5.11 -9.52
N PHE A 295 -0.58 -4.14 -9.20
CA PHE A 295 -0.46 -2.72 -9.51
C PHE A 295 -0.22 -1.97 -8.19
N PRO A 296 1.05 -1.77 -7.79
CA PRO A 296 1.40 -1.13 -6.53
C PRO A 296 1.34 0.39 -6.65
N ALA A 297 0.99 1.09 -5.57
CA ALA A 297 0.95 2.55 -5.62
C ALA A 297 2.35 3.18 -5.75
N HIS A 298 3.44 2.48 -5.39
CA HIS A 298 4.81 2.92 -5.69
C HIS A 298 5.63 1.88 -6.45
N GLY A 299 6.39 2.32 -7.45
CA GLY A 299 7.29 1.49 -8.25
C GLY A 299 6.62 0.79 -9.45
N GLU A 300 7.28 -0.22 -10.00
CA GLU A 300 6.83 -0.90 -11.22
C GLU A 300 5.71 -1.93 -10.96
N VAL A 301 4.99 -2.28 -12.03
CA VAL A 301 4.06 -3.42 -12.04
C VAL A 301 4.77 -4.70 -11.59
N ILE A 302 4.13 -5.50 -10.72
CA ILE A 302 4.69 -6.73 -10.17
C ILE A 302 4.12 -7.92 -10.94
N PRO A 303 4.89 -8.62 -11.80
CA PRO A 303 4.31 -9.67 -12.64
C PRO A 303 3.93 -10.93 -11.87
N LYS A 304 4.78 -11.36 -10.93
CA LYS A 304 4.56 -12.56 -10.11
C LYS A 304 3.99 -12.21 -8.74
N GLY A 305 2.73 -11.79 -8.71
CA GLY A 305 2.09 -11.23 -7.53
C GLY A 305 1.93 -12.20 -6.37
N LYS A 306 1.52 -13.45 -6.62
CA LYS A 306 1.36 -14.44 -5.54
C LYS A 306 2.72 -14.86 -4.98
N ASP A 307 3.75 -14.98 -5.83
CA ASP A 307 5.13 -15.16 -5.36
C ASP A 307 5.63 -13.97 -4.52
N THR A 308 5.33 -12.74 -4.92
CA THR A 308 5.70 -11.55 -4.12
C THR A 308 4.98 -11.51 -2.78
N LEU A 309 3.68 -11.83 -2.74
CA LEU A 309 2.92 -11.94 -1.48
C LEU A 309 3.51 -13.01 -0.55
N ARG A 310 3.85 -14.19 -1.08
CA ARG A 310 4.56 -15.25 -0.32
C ARG A 310 5.89 -14.75 0.25
N ARG A 311 6.72 -14.07 -0.57
CA ARG A 311 8.00 -13.48 -0.12
C ARG A 311 7.81 -12.41 0.95
N TYR A 312 6.80 -11.56 0.82
CA TYR A 312 6.48 -10.52 1.79
C TYR A 312 6.11 -11.11 3.16
N ILE A 313 5.24 -12.13 3.16
CA ILE A 313 4.87 -12.91 4.36
C ILE A 313 6.10 -13.58 4.97
N GLN A 314 6.88 -14.32 4.16
CA GLN A 314 8.05 -15.05 4.62
C GLN A 314 9.08 -14.11 5.25
N HIS A 315 9.37 -12.96 4.64
CA HIS A 315 10.34 -11.99 5.18
C HIS A 315 9.97 -11.49 6.59
N ARG A 316 8.67 -11.45 6.95
CA ARG A 316 8.23 -11.11 8.31
C ARG A 316 8.43 -12.29 9.28
N ILE A 317 8.22 -13.53 8.82
CA ILE A 317 8.48 -14.74 9.59
C ILE A 317 9.98 -14.91 9.84
N ASP A 318 10.82 -14.74 8.81
CA ASP A 318 12.29 -14.77 8.93
C ASP A 318 12.78 -13.76 9.98
N ARG A 319 12.14 -12.58 10.06
CA ARG A 319 12.46 -11.54 11.04
C ARG A 319 12.05 -11.93 12.47
N GLU A 320 10.92 -12.62 12.64
CA GLU A 320 10.53 -13.21 13.93
C GLU A 320 11.59 -14.24 14.38
N GLU A 321 12.00 -15.13 13.48
CA GLU A 321 13.01 -16.16 13.78
C GLU A 321 14.37 -15.57 14.14
N GLN A 322 14.83 -14.53 13.42
CA GLN A 322 16.05 -13.80 13.77
C GLN A 322 15.98 -13.14 15.15
N LEU A 323 14.85 -12.51 15.50
CA LEU A 323 14.66 -11.90 16.82
C LEU A 323 14.65 -12.95 17.93
N ILE A 324 14.01 -14.11 17.71
CA ILE A 324 14.04 -15.21 18.68
C ILE A 324 15.45 -15.80 18.81
N ALA A 325 16.16 -16.04 17.71
CA ALA A 325 17.52 -16.57 17.71
C ALA A 325 18.51 -15.67 18.47
N LEU A 326 18.37 -14.35 18.35
CA LEU A 326 19.22 -13.38 19.06
C LEU A 326 19.13 -13.50 20.59
N PHE A 327 17.99 -13.91 21.17
CA PHE A 327 17.90 -14.17 22.62
C PHE A 327 18.82 -15.31 23.10
N ALA A 328 19.32 -16.18 22.21
CA ALA A 328 20.35 -17.17 22.55
C ALA A 328 21.76 -16.56 22.69
N CYS A 329 21.97 -15.32 22.24
CA CYS A 329 23.27 -14.67 22.18
C CYS A 329 23.39 -13.54 23.21
N ARG A 330 24.60 -13.29 23.72
CA ARG A 330 24.88 -12.10 24.54
C ARG A 330 24.93 -10.86 23.63
N PRO A 331 24.22 -9.77 23.96
CA PRO A 331 24.35 -8.51 23.21
C PRO A 331 25.82 -8.07 23.10
N GLY A 332 26.24 -7.67 21.90
CA GLY A 332 27.62 -7.26 21.60
C GLY A 332 28.59 -8.38 21.22
N GLN A 333 28.24 -9.66 21.41
CA GLN A 333 29.09 -10.80 21.00
C GLN A 333 28.96 -11.04 19.48
N LYS A 334 29.73 -10.28 18.68
CA LYS A 334 29.56 -10.19 17.21
C LYS A 334 29.47 -11.53 16.48
N THR A 335 30.33 -12.50 16.79
CA THR A 335 30.36 -13.79 16.08
C THR A 335 29.05 -14.58 16.25
N ASP A 336 28.59 -14.74 17.48
CA ASP A 336 27.35 -15.44 17.83
C ASP A 336 26.14 -14.72 17.24
N VAL A 337 26.11 -13.39 17.34
CA VAL A 337 25.08 -12.53 16.74
C VAL A 337 25.02 -12.70 15.21
N MET A 338 26.15 -12.70 14.52
CA MET A 338 26.19 -12.94 13.07
C MET A 338 25.69 -14.34 12.71
N GLN A 339 26.03 -15.37 13.49
CA GLN A 339 25.52 -16.73 13.28
C GLN A 339 24.01 -16.81 13.51
N ALA A 340 23.48 -16.14 14.54
CA ALA A 340 22.05 -16.10 14.83
C ALA A 340 21.22 -15.40 13.75
N ILE A 341 21.79 -14.39 13.08
CA ILE A 341 21.13 -13.67 11.99
C ILE A 341 21.15 -14.48 10.69
N ALA A 342 22.25 -15.22 10.43
CA ALA A 342 22.44 -16.00 9.21
C ALA A 342 21.75 -17.38 9.24
N TYR A 343 21.67 -18.02 10.42
CA TYR A 343 21.15 -19.37 10.62
C TYR A 343 20.25 -19.45 11.88
N PRO A 344 19.16 -18.67 11.94
CA PRO A 344 18.31 -18.56 13.14
C PRO A 344 17.68 -19.90 13.53
N GLU A 345 17.30 -20.74 12.56
CA GLU A 345 16.54 -21.98 12.74
C GLU A 345 17.21 -22.95 13.74
N LYS A 346 18.54 -23.04 13.70
CA LYS A 346 19.32 -23.89 14.61
C LYS A 346 19.25 -23.40 16.06
N LEU A 347 19.31 -22.09 16.29
CA LEU A 347 19.24 -21.50 17.62
C LEU A 347 17.81 -21.49 18.16
N VAL A 348 16.82 -21.19 17.31
CA VAL A 348 15.39 -21.31 17.66
C VAL A 348 15.07 -22.73 18.12
N ALA A 349 15.56 -23.76 17.42
CA ALA A 349 15.37 -25.16 17.82
C ALA A 349 16.04 -25.51 19.18
N LEU A 350 17.20 -24.91 19.50
CA LEU A 350 17.85 -25.09 20.80
C LEU A 350 17.10 -24.36 21.92
N LEU A 351 16.64 -23.13 21.68
CA LEU A 351 15.82 -22.35 22.62
C LEU A 351 14.50 -23.08 22.96
N ARG A 352 13.82 -23.65 21.95
CA ARG A 352 12.59 -24.44 22.09
C ARG A 352 12.79 -25.72 22.90
N ARG A 353 14.00 -26.29 22.92
CA ARG A 353 14.37 -27.44 23.76
C ARG A 353 14.95 -27.07 25.13
N GLY A 354 15.04 -25.78 25.47
CA GLY A 354 15.71 -25.32 26.69
C GLY A 354 17.24 -25.56 26.70
N GLN A 355 17.84 -25.78 25.52
CA GLN A 355 19.26 -26.15 25.34
C GLN A 355 20.16 -24.95 24.98
N ALA A 356 19.63 -23.74 24.99
CA ALA A 356 20.38 -22.50 24.78
C ALA A 356 20.12 -21.53 25.96
N PRO A 357 21.11 -20.70 26.35
CA PRO A 357 20.90 -19.66 27.34
C PRO A 357 19.88 -18.64 26.82
N ARG A 358 19.22 -17.92 27.74
CA ARG A 358 18.28 -16.84 27.40
C ARG A 358 18.83 -15.53 27.95
N HIS A 359 19.15 -14.61 27.05
CA HIS A 359 19.67 -13.28 27.39
C HIS A 359 18.57 -12.22 27.34
N VAL A 360 18.84 -11.05 27.91
CA VAL A 360 17.96 -9.87 27.83
C VAL A 360 18.51 -8.95 26.74
N TRP A 361 17.61 -8.40 25.92
CA TRP A 361 17.94 -7.53 24.79
C TRP A 361 17.10 -6.25 24.84
N THR A 362 17.65 -5.13 24.37
CA THR A 362 16.88 -3.88 24.16
C THR A 362 16.61 -3.64 22.68
N LEU A 363 15.62 -2.79 22.36
CA LEU A 363 15.31 -2.43 20.98
C LEU A 363 16.54 -1.79 20.28
N ARG A 364 17.29 -0.94 20.99
CA ARG A 364 18.56 -0.36 20.50
C ARG A 364 19.57 -1.45 20.11
N GLN A 365 19.70 -2.51 20.89
CA GLN A 365 20.60 -3.63 20.61
C GLN A 365 20.14 -4.43 19.39
N PHE A 366 18.83 -4.71 19.27
CA PHE A 366 18.28 -5.38 18.08
C PHE A 366 18.51 -4.57 16.79
N VAL A 367 18.25 -3.25 16.81
CA VAL A 367 18.55 -2.36 15.67
C VAL A 367 20.03 -2.41 15.31
N SER A 368 20.91 -2.29 16.32
CA SER A 368 22.37 -2.30 16.11
C SER A 368 22.88 -3.63 15.53
N ALA A 369 22.30 -4.76 15.93
CA ALA A 369 22.70 -6.09 15.47
C ALA A 369 22.18 -6.41 14.05
N LEU A 370 20.91 -6.12 13.79
CA LEU A 370 20.24 -6.51 12.54
C LEU A 370 20.47 -5.52 11.38
N TYR A 371 20.89 -4.28 11.69
CA TYR A 371 20.98 -3.19 10.73
C TYR A 371 22.29 -2.38 10.87
N GLU A 372 23.39 -2.99 11.36
CA GLU A 372 24.71 -2.35 11.56
C GLU A 372 25.21 -1.56 10.33
N ASN A 373 24.86 -2.01 9.12
CA ASN A 373 25.28 -1.43 7.84
C ASN A 373 24.27 -0.44 7.21
N TYR A 374 23.17 -0.11 7.88
CA TYR A 374 22.16 0.82 7.36
C TYR A 374 22.55 2.27 7.67
N ALA A 375 22.16 3.21 6.79
CA ALA A 375 22.35 4.63 7.04
C ALA A 375 21.56 5.09 8.28
N LEU A 376 22.16 5.92 9.15
CA LEU A 376 21.59 6.38 10.42
C LEU A 376 20.15 6.93 10.30
N LYS A 377 19.83 7.59 9.18
CA LYS A 377 18.48 8.11 8.88
C LYS A 377 17.37 7.05 8.82
N MET A 378 17.71 5.77 8.65
CA MET A 378 16.77 4.65 8.60
C MET A 378 16.41 4.12 10.00
N TYR A 379 17.18 4.48 11.04
CA TYR A 379 17.06 3.89 12.37
C TYR A 379 15.65 4.05 13.00
N PRO A 380 14.94 5.19 12.87
CA PRO A 380 13.58 5.31 13.41
C PRO A 380 12.58 4.35 12.75
N ALA A 381 12.58 4.26 11.42
CA ALA A 381 11.70 3.36 10.67
C ALA A 381 11.98 1.89 10.98
N VAL A 382 13.27 1.52 11.06
CA VAL A 382 13.72 0.17 11.44
C VAL A 382 13.34 -0.15 12.89
N ALA A 383 13.51 0.79 13.83
CA ALA A 383 13.13 0.61 15.23
C ALA A 383 11.62 0.38 15.38
N ARG A 384 10.78 1.10 14.62
CA ARG A 384 9.33 0.87 14.54
C ARG A 384 9.00 -0.54 14.06
N VAL A 385 9.60 -1.00 12.97
CA VAL A 385 9.39 -2.37 12.45
C VAL A 385 9.78 -3.43 13.49
N LEU A 386 10.95 -3.29 14.14
CA LEU A 386 11.39 -4.26 15.16
C LEU A 386 10.51 -4.23 16.43
N LEU A 387 10.03 -3.05 16.85
CA LEU A 387 9.08 -2.93 17.94
C LEU A 387 7.76 -3.65 17.61
N LEU A 388 7.23 -3.48 16.40
CA LEU A 388 6.02 -4.17 15.93
C LEU A 388 6.18 -5.70 15.90
N HIS A 389 7.35 -6.21 15.54
CA HIS A 389 7.66 -7.64 15.68
C HIS A 389 7.67 -8.10 17.15
N LEU A 390 8.28 -7.34 18.05
CA LEU A 390 8.32 -7.66 19.49
C LEU A 390 6.92 -7.60 20.13
N GLN A 391 6.08 -6.63 19.74
CA GLN A 391 4.67 -6.56 20.13
C GLN A 391 3.89 -7.78 19.62
N LYS A 392 4.01 -8.14 18.33
CA LYS A 392 3.39 -9.34 17.76
C LYS A 392 3.81 -10.59 18.53
N LEU A 393 5.10 -10.78 18.78
CA LEU A 393 5.66 -11.92 19.53
C LEU A 393 5.28 -11.95 21.03
N ALA A 394 4.78 -10.84 21.57
CA ALA A 394 4.23 -10.75 22.94
C ALA A 394 2.70 -10.90 22.99
N THR A 395 2.03 -10.95 21.83
CA THR A 395 0.57 -10.96 21.73
C THR A 395 -0.02 -12.35 22.02
N SER A 396 -1.18 -12.40 22.70
CA SER A 396 -1.85 -13.67 22.98
C SER A 396 -2.49 -14.29 21.73
N LEU A 397 -2.64 -15.62 21.71
CA LEU A 397 -3.23 -16.33 20.57
C LEU A 397 -4.63 -15.86 20.17
N ASP A 398 -5.42 -15.37 21.12
CA ASP A 398 -6.79 -14.91 20.82
C ASP A 398 -6.79 -13.50 20.23
N GLN A 399 -5.89 -12.63 20.68
CA GLN A 399 -5.66 -11.32 20.04
C GLN A 399 -5.08 -11.48 18.62
N LEU A 400 -4.19 -12.45 18.39
CA LEU A 400 -3.67 -12.75 17.04
C LEU A 400 -4.76 -13.22 16.05
N LYS A 401 -5.88 -13.76 16.54
CA LYS A 401 -7.03 -14.18 15.71
C LYS A 401 -8.02 -13.03 15.43
N ALA A 402 -7.95 -11.94 16.20
CA ALA A 402 -8.93 -10.85 16.18
C ALA A 402 -8.76 -9.88 14.99
N ALA A 403 -8.83 -10.41 13.77
CA ALA A 403 -8.90 -9.58 12.57
C ALA A 403 -10.31 -8.94 12.44
N PRO A 404 -10.42 -7.68 11.97
CA PRO A 404 -11.70 -6.99 11.76
C PRO A 404 -12.48 -7.49 10.52
N PHE A 405 -12.08 -8.62 9.95
CA PHE A 405 -12.69 -9.23 8.76
C PHE A 405 -12.56 -10.77 8.82
N PRO A 406 -13.41 -11.52 8.09
CA PRO A 406 -13.33 -12.98 8.09
C PRO A 406 -11.99 -13.51 7.58
N THR A 407 -11.35 -14.38 8.36
CA THR A 407 -10.09 -15.05 8.04
C THR A 407 -10.33 -16.54 7.76
N ARG A 408 -9.64 -17.09 6.75
CA ARG A 408 -9.72 -18.53 6.39
C ARG A 408 -8.58 -19.36 7.00
N ARG A 409 -7.55 -18.68 7.49
CA ARG A 409 -6.29 -19.22 8.00
C ARG A 409 -5.88 -18.40 9.22
N ALA A 410 -5.07 -18.97 10.10
CA ALA A 410 -4.42 -18.21 11.17
C ALA A 410 -3.47 -17.14 10.58
N VAL A 411 -3.15 -16.11 11.36
CA VAL A 411 -2.13 -15.13 10.97
C VAL A 411 -0.80 -15.86 10.72
N PRO A 412 -0.08 -15.60 9.63
CA PRO A 412 1.23 -16.20 9.44
C PRO A 412 2.21 -15.70 10.52
N SER A 413 2.97 -16.64 11.08
CA SER A 413 3.98 -16.42 12.12
C SER A 413 4.94 -17.60 12.11
N MET A 414 6.08 -17.46 12.79
CA MET A 414 6.93 -18.62 13.10
C MET A 414 6.16 -19.69 13.90
N GLU A 415 6.47 -20.96 13.67
CA GLU A 415 5.72 -22.11 14.22
C GLU A 415 5.56 -22.05 15.75
N TRP A 416 6.64 -21.71 16.47
CA TRP A 416 6.63 -21.68 17.93
C TRP A 416 5.63 -20.66 18.50
N HIS A 417 5.45 -19.52 17.82
CA HIS A 417 4.55 -18.45 18.26
C HIS A 417 3.07 -18.85 18.15
N ALA A 418 2.73 -19.86 17.34
CA ALA A 418 1.38 -20.42 17.27
C ALA A 418 0.91 -21.11 18.57
N HIS A 419 1.80 -21.25 19.59
CA HIS A 419 1.48 -21.85 20.89
C HIS A 419 1.33 -20.84 22.04
N GLY A 420 1.67 -19.56 21.84
CA GLY A 420 1.57 -18.52 22.87
C GLY A 420 2.60 -17.41 22.71
N PRO A 421 2.50 -16.34 23.52
CA PRO A 421 3.45 -15.23 23.48
C PRO A 421 4.86 -15.73 23.84
N LEU A 422 5.83 -15.41 22.98
CA LEU A 422 7.21 -15.86 23.13
C LEU A 422 8.07 -14.86 23.93
N VAL A 423 7.79 -13.56 23.82
CA VAL A 423 8.60 -12.49 24.43
C VAL A 423 7.79 -11.63 25.39
N GLN A 424 8.48 -10.95 26.30
CA GLN A 424 7.88 -9.98 27.22
C GLN A 424 8.81 -8.79 27.41
N CYS A 425 8.24 -7.59 27.36
CA CYS A 425 8.92 -6.39 27.82
C CYS A 425 8.87 -6.36 29.36
N MET A 426 10.03 -6.37 30.03
CA MET A 426 10.11 -6.50 31.49
C MET A 426 9.70 -5.23 32.24
N LYS A 427 9.53 -4.11 31.52
CA LYS A 427 9.08 -2.82 32.02
C LYS A 427 8.29 -2.10 30.92
N LEU A 428 7.16 -1.49 31.27
CA LEU A 428 6.38 -0.62 30.36
C LEU A 428 6.87 0.84 30.46
N PRO A 429 6.75 1.63 29.37
CA PRO A 429 7.11 3.05 29.40
C PRO A 429 6.12 3.88 30.23
N LYS A 430 6.53 5.08 30.63
CA LYS A 430 5.69 5.99 31.45
C LYS A 430 4.48 6.55 30.70
N TYR A 431 4.58 6.69 29.39
CA TYR A 431 3.50 7.20 28.54
C TYR A 431 2.42 6.16 28.21
N GLN A 432 2.64 4.89 28.60
CA GLN A 432 1.71 3.78 28.36
C GLN A 432 0.29 4.13 28.82
N SER A 433 -0.66 4.14 27.89
CA SER A 433 -2.05 4.53 28.16
C SER A 433 -3.01 3.33 28.26
N SER A 434 -2.80 2.27 27.48
CA SER A 434 -3.62 1.05 27.51
C SER A 434 -3.02 -0.08 28.33
N CYS A 435 -3.88 -1.03 28.73
CA CYS A 435 -3.52 -2.18 29.57
C CYS A 435 -2.82 -3.33 28.83
N VAL A 436 -2.28 -3.12 27.62
CA VAL A 436 -1.54 -4.17 26.89
C VAL A 436 -0.17 -4.44 27.54
N PRO A 437 0.31 -5.70 27.59
CA PRO A 437 1.55 -6.06 28.28
C PRO A 437 2.84 -5.79 27.48
N TRP A 438 2.81 -4.85 26.54
CA TRP A 438 3.94 -4.40 25.73
C TRP A 438 3.88 -2.88 25.50
N PRO A 439 5.00 -2.21 25.20
CA PRO A 439 5.03 -0.76 24.96
C PRO A 439 4.16 -0.36 23.78
N GLU A 440 3.38 0.71 23.91
CA GLU A 440 2.71 1.40 22.80
C GLU A 440 3.70 2.00 21.81
N LEU A 441 3.28 2.22 20.55
CA LEU A 441 4.10 2.91 19.55
C LEU A 441 4.40 4.35 19.99
N PRO A 442 5.68 4.77 20.06
CA PRO A 442 6.05 6.15 20.35
C PRO A 442 5.52 7.15 19.32
N ARG A 443 5.03 8.29 19.82
CA ARG A 443 4.53 9.44 19.04
C ARG A 443 5.49 10.63 19.05
N SER A 444 6.52 10.60 19.91
CA SER A 444 7.52 11.66 20.05
C SER A 444 8.94 11.10 20.23
N GLU A 445 9.95 11.95 20.03
CA GLU A 445 11.37 11.61 20.26
C GLU A 445 11.66 11.18 21.71
N ASP A 446 10.97 11.77 22.70
CA ASP A 446 11.17 11.43 24.11
C ASP A 446 10.54 10.07 24.47
N GLU A 447 9.40 9.71 23.86
CA GLU A 447 8.84 8.36 23.95
C GLU A 447 9.75 7.33 23.28
N TRP A 448 10.35 7.67 22.13
CA TRP A 448 11.34 6.82 21.44
C TRP A 448 12.57 6.56 22.30
N ARG A 449 13.08 7.59 22.98
CA ARG A 449 14.20 7.46 23.94
C ARG A 449 13.86 6.50 25.08
N GLU A 450 12.63 6.50 25.58
CA GLU A 450 12.22 5.56 26.63
C GLU A 450 12.17 4.12 26.11
N VAL A 451 11.54 3.87 24.95
CA VAL A 451 11.38 2.50 24.41
C VAL A 451 12.70 1.86 23.97
N TRP A 452 13.66 2.65 23.46
CA TRP A 452 14.91 2.12 22.91
C TRP A 452 15.69 1.22 23.87
N ASP A 453 15.67 1.54 25.17
CA ASP A 453 16.43 0.85 26.21
C ASP A 453 15.55 0.01 27.14
N LEU A 454 14.27 -0.22 26.79
CA LEU A 454 13.43 -1.15 27.53
C LEU A 454 13.95 -2.60 27.36
N PRO A 455 14.11 -3.35 28.47
CA PRO A 455 14.60 -4.73 28.43
C PRO A 455 13.49 -5.72 28.04
N TRP A 456 13.76 -6.52 27.00
CA TRP A 456 12.94 -7.62 26.54
C TRP A 456 13.59 -8.96 26.90
N ARG A 457 12.77 -9.97 27.19
CA ARG A 457 13.20 -11.35 27.45
C ARG A 457 12.32 -12.36 26.71
N LEU A 458 12.89 -13.52 26.39
CA LEU A 458 12.15 -14.70 25.95
C LEU A 458 11.47 -15.37 27.15
N ILE A 459 10.14 -15.38 27.18
CA ILE A 459 9.32 -15.97 28.25
C ILE A 459 8.81 -17.39 27.93
N ALA A 460 8.86 -17.81 26.66
CA ALA A 460 8.27 -19.05 26.18
C ALA A 460 8.60 -20.27 27.07
N THR A 461 7.55 -20.91 27.59
CA THR A 461 7.60 -22.06 28.50
C THR A 461 8.23 -23.30 27.89
#